data_AF-A0A359HKQ1-F1
#
_entry.id   AF-A0A359HKQ1-F1
#
_cell.length_a   1.000
_cell.length_b   1.000
_cell.length_c   1.000
_cell.angle_alpha   90.00
_cell.angle_beta   90.00
_cell.angle_gamma   90.00
#
_symmetry.space_group_name_H-M   'P 1'
#
loop_
_entity.id
_entity.type
_entity.pdbx_description
1 polymer ?
#
loop_
_entity_poly.entity_id
_entity_poly.type
_entity_poly.pdbx_seq_one_letter_code
_entity_poly.pdbx_strand_id
1 'polypeptide(L)'
;QLVRAGKVLYVGSSNFAAWHIVKANSAARERNLMGIVSEQSIYHLNNRMLELEVIPACRHYGLGLIPWSPLDGGLLGGALEKYNTGRRTGEDFVKQVEKNRDKLEK
;
A
#
# COMPACT_ATOMS: atom_id res chain seq x y z
N GLN A 1 -4.83 5.03 -24.94
CA GLN A 1 -6.15 5.23 -25.60
C GLN A 1 -7.13 5.97 -24.67
N LEU A 2 -7.40 5.52 -23.45
CA LEU A 2 -8.33 6.18 -22.52
C LEU A 2 -7.90 7.59 -22.10
N VAL A 3 -6.61 7.81 -21.85
CA VAL A 3 -6.06 9.14 -21.52
C VAL A 3 -6.27 10.13 -22.68
N ARG A 4 -5.94 9.72 -23.91
CA ARG A 4 -6.18 10.53 -25.12
C ARG A 4 -7.67 10.83 -25.34
N ALA A 5 -8.55 9.92 -24.94
CA ALA A 5 -10.00 10.11 -25.02
C ALA A 5 -10.58 10.95 -23.86
N GLY A 6 -9.76 11.45 -22.93
CA GLY A 6 -10.20 12.25 -21.79
C GLY A 6 -10.96 11.48 -20.70
N LYS A 7 -11.01 10.14 -20.77
CA LYS A 7 -11.73 9.30 -19.79
C LYS A 7 -10.91 9.01 -18.53
N VAL A 8 -9.60 9.20 -18.61
CA VAL A 8 -8.63 8.99 -17.52
C VAL A 8 -7.67 10.16 -17.55
N LEU A 9 -7.51 10.85 -16.42
CA LEU A 9 -6.56 11.97 -16.30
C LEU A 9 -5.14 11.45 -16.03
N TYR A 10 -5.01 10.50 -15.11
CA TYR A 10 -3.75 9.94 -14.68
C TYR A 10 -3.85 8.43 -14.47
N VAL A 11 -2.74 7.73 -14.65
CA VAL A 11 -2.64 6.28 -14.42
C VAL A 11 -1.79 6.05 -13.16
N GLY A 12 -2.25 5.17 -12.29
CA GLY A 12 -1.50 4.66 -11.15
C GLY A 12 -1.44 3.13 -11.18
N SER A 13 -0.58 2.56 -10.37
CA SER A 13 -0.48 1.11 -10.14
C SER A 13 -0.85 0.77 -8.70
N SER A 14 -1.02 -0.53 -8.44
CA SER A 14 -1.18 -1.06 -7.09
C SER A 14 -0.50 -2.42 -6.99
N ASN A 15 0.18 -2.63 -5.86
CA ASN A 15 0.97 -3.83 -5.55
C ASN A 15 2.11 -4.09 -6.55
N PHE A 16 2.67 -3.02 -7.14
CA PHE A 16 3.86 -3.16 -7.97
C PHE A 16 5.11 -3.30 -7.10
N ALA A 17 5.89 -4.35 -7.35
CA ALA A 17 7.30 -4.36 -6.96
C ALA A 17 8.08 -3.21 -7.63
N ALA A 18 9.18 -2.78 -7.02
CA ALA A 18 9.98 -1.66 -7.51
C ALA A 18 10.41 -1.80 -8.98
N TRP A 19 10.82 -3.00 -9.40
CA TRP A 19 11.21 -3.25 -10.79
C TRP A 19 10.03 -3.13 -11.77
N HIS A 20 8.79 -3.35 -11.35
CA HIS A 20 7.62 -3.09 -12.19
C HIS A 20 7.41 -1.58 -12.39
N ILE A 21 7.62 -0.76 -11.36
CA ILE A 21 7.58 0.71 -11.47
C ILE A 21 8.62 1.19 -12.47
N VAL A 22 9.87 0.71 -12.31
CA VAL A 22 10.98 0.98 -13.25
C VAL A 22 10.57 0.60 -14.67
N LYS A 23 10.10 -0.64 -14.87
CA LYS A 23 9.72 -1.15 -16.19
C LYS A 23 8.58 -0.36 -16.81
N ALA A 24 7.54 -0.02 -16.05
CA ALA A 24 6.38 0.72 -16.53
C ALA A 24 6.76 2.14 -16.98
N ASN A 25 7.55 2.86 -16.17
CA ASN A 25 7.96 4.21 -16.48
C ASN A 25 9.02 4.28 -17.59
N SER A 26 9.95 3.32 -17.65
CA SER A 26 10.89 3.22 -18.76
C SER A 26 10.17 2.95 -20.09
N ALA A 27 9.24 2.00 -20.12
CA ALA A 27 8.45 1.71 -21.32
C ALA A 27 7.56 2.88 -21.74
N ALA A 28 7.01 3.65 -20.77
CA ALA A 28 6.25 4.86 -21.07
C ALA A 28 7.15 5.95 -21.67
N ARG A 29 8.34 6.16 -21.10
CA ARG A 29 9.34 7.11 -21.60
C ARG A 29 9.74 6.80 -23.04
N GLU A 30 10.03 5.54 -23.37
CA GLU A 30 10.36 5.10 -24.74
C GLU A 30 9.25 5.41 -25.75
N ARG A 31 7.99 5.43 -25.28
CA ARG A 31 6.80 5.68 -26.11
C ARG A 31 6.32 7.13 -26.06
N ASN A 32 7.09 8.02 -25.43
CA ASN A 32 6.70 9.42 -25.18
C ASN A 32 5.32 9.55 -24.48
N LEU A 33 5.08 8.67 -23.50
CA LEU A 33 3.90 8.68 -22.63
C LEU A 33 4.30 9.13 -21.21
N MET A 34 3.33 9.67 -20.47
CA MET A 34 3.54 10.17 -19.10
C MET A 34 3.98 9.09 -18.10
N GLY A 35 3.57 7.83 -18.29
CA GLY A 35 3.84 6.75 -17.32
C GLY A 35 2.82 6.68 -16.19
N ILE A 36 3.19 5.99 -15.12
CA ILE A 36 2.40 5.91 -13.89
C ILE A 36 2.83 7.01 -12.94
N VAL A 37 1.87 7.67 -12.29
CA VAL A 37 2.13 8.81 -11.39
C VAL A 37 1.90 8.50 -9.92
N SER A 38 1.31 7.35 -9.63
CA SER A 38 1.08 6.90 -8.25
C SER A 38 1.18 5.39 -8.12
N GLU A 39 1.52 4.95 -6.92
CA GLU A 39 1.49 3.55 -6.51
C GLU A 39 0.64 3.41 -5.24
N GLN A 40 -0.27 2.45 -5.23
CA GLN A 40 -1.11 2.13 -4.08
C GLN A 40 -0.69 0.78 -3.48
N SER A 41 -0.05 0.77 -2.32
CA SER A 41 0.43 -0.47 -1.70
C SER A 41 0.16 -0.56 -0.20
N ILE A 42 0.21 -1.78 0.34
CA ILE A 42 0.05 -2.04 1.78
C ILE A 42 1.20 -1.41 2.56
N TYR A 43 0.91 -0.44 3.43
CA TYR A 43 1.94 0.17 4.25
C TYR A 43 1.37 0.63 5.59
N HIS A 44 1.94 0.09 6.67
CA HIS A 44 1.56 0.37 8.05
C HIS A 44 2.66 -0.15 9.00
N LEU A 45 2.56 0.13 10.30
CA LEU A 45 3.63 -0.19 11.26
C LEU A 45 4.03 -1.68 11.27
N ASN A 46 3.07 -2.58 11.07
CA ASN A 46 3.27 -4.03 11.00
C ASN A 46 3.75 -4.55 9.62
N ASN A 47 3.72 -3.73 8.57
CA ASN A 47 4.21 -4.10 7.24
C ASN A 47 4.90 -2.91 6.57
N ARG A 48 6.24 -2.93 6.64
CA ARG A 48 7.13 -1.87 6.15
C ARG A 48 8.01 -2.33 4.99
N MET A 49 7.66 -3.44 4.34
CA MET A 49 8.47 -4.02 3.25
C MET A 49 8.70 -3.06 2.09
N LEU A 50 7.77 -2.13 1.85
CA LEU A 50 7.91 -1.10 0.82
C LEU A 50 9.12 -0.19 0.99
N GLU A 51 9.64 -0.02 2.21
CA GLU A 51 10.77 0.87 2.47
C GLU A 51 12.05 0.41 1.80
N LEU A 52 12.18 -0.90 1.56
CA LEU A 52 13.38 -1.48 0.96
C LEU A 52 13.59 -0.98 -0.48
N GLU A 53 12.53 -1.01 -1.29
CA GLU A 53 12.69 -0.83 -2.74
C GLU A 53 11.58 0.01 -3.39
N VAL A 54 10.33 -0.14 -2.95
CA VAL A 54 9.20 0.53 -3.60
C VAL A 54 9.17 2.02 -3.28
N ILE A 55 9.35 2.41 -2.01
CA ILE A 55 9.45 3.83 -1.62
C ILE A 55 10.65 4.52 -2.30
N PRO A 56 11.86 3.94 -2.32
CA PRO A 56 12.98 4.46 -3.11
C PRO A 56 12.64 4.62 -4.60
N ALA A 57 12.02 3.63 -5.23
CA ALA A 57 11.61 3.71 -6.63
C ALA A 57 10.57 4.81 -6.88
N CYS A 58 9.55 4.92 -6.01
CA CYS A 58 8.57 6.00 -6.09
C CYS A 58 9.24 7.37 -6.00
N ARG A 59 10.17 7.56 -5.06
CA ARG A 59 10.94 8.81 -4.93
C ARG A 59 11.79 9.11 -6.16
N HIS A 60 12.49 8.12 -6.70
CA HIS A 60 13.35 8.28 -7.87
C HIS A 60 12.55 8.74 -9.11
N TYR A 61 11.38 8.15 -9.34
CA TYR A 61 10.53 8.47 -10.49
C TYR A 61 9.51 9.59 -10.22
N GLY A 62 9.46 10.13 -9.01
CA GLY A 62 8.53 11.20 -8.63
C GLY A 62 7.07 10.76 -8.50
N LEU A 63 6.81 9.52 -8.10
CA LEU A 63 5.46 8.98 -7.90
C LEU A 63 4.92 9.30 -6.51
N GLY A 64 3.61 9.56 -6.43
CA GLY A 64 2.88 9.58 -5.16
C GLY A 64 2.63 8.18 -4.63
N LEU A 65 2.97 7.93 -3.36
CA LEU A 65 2.59 6.69 -2.68
C LEU A 65 1.26 6.88 -1.95
N ILE A 66 0.31 5.96 -2.15
CA ILE A 66 -1.01 5.96 -1.52
C ILE A 66 -1.15 4.67 -0.69
N PRO A 67 -0.81 4.70 0.62
CA PRO A 67 -0.95 3.53 1.47
C PRO A 67 -2.39 3.00 1.57
N TRP A 68 -2.57 1.69 1.44
CA TRP A 68 -3.81 1.02 1.81
C TRP A 68 -3.64 0.20 3.11
N SER A 69 -4.75 -0.02 3.81
CA SER A 69 -4.79 -0.63 5.16
C SER A 69 -3.81 0.00 6.15
N PRO A 70 -3.88 1.32 6.41
CA PRO A 70 -2.96 1.98 7.34
C PRO A 70 -3.06 1.45 8.79
N LEU A 71 -4.18 0.82 9.13
CA LEU A 71 -4.41 0.21 10.45
C LEU A 71 -4.30 -1.32 10.46
N ASP A 72 -3.70 -1.92 9.42
CA ASP A 72 -3.59 -3.39 9.26
C ASP A 72 -4.94 -4.09 9.46
N GLY A 73 -5.92 -3.69 8.64
CA GLY A 73 -7.29 -4.20 8.77
C GLY A 73 -8.00 -3.84 10.08
N GLY A 74 -7.48 -2.90 10.88
CA GLY A 74 -8.01 -2.48 12.17
C GLY A 74 -7.25 -3.02 13.38
N LEU A 75 -6.24 -3.87 13.17
CA LEU A 75 -5.37 -4.40 14.24
C LEU A 75 -4.67 -3.26 15.01
N LEU A 76 -4.17 -2.26 14.28
CA LEU A 76 -3.48 -1.10 14.86
C LEU A 76 -4.45 0.00 15.35
N GLY A 77 -5.75 -0.26 15.34
CA GLY A 77 -6.80 0.70 15.69
C GLY A 77 -7.46 0.41 17.05
N GLY A 78 -6.68 0.01 18.06
CA GLY A 78 -7.19 -0.34 19.40
C GLY A 78 -7.77 -1.76 19.47
N ALA A 79 -7.10 -2.74 18.87
CA ALA A 79 -7.62 -4.11 18.81
C ALA A 79 -7.78 -4.78 20.17
N LEU A 80 -6.96 -4.46 21.18
CA LEU A 80 -7.05 -5.05 22.52
C LEU A 80 -8.34 -4.64 23.25
N GLU A 81 -8.74 -3.37 23.14
CA GLU A 81 -10.03 -2.91 23.70
C GLU A 81 -11.20 -3.57 22.95
N LYS A 82 -11.13 -3.60 21.62
CA LYS A 82 -12.17 -4.18 20.76
C LYS A 82 -12.26 -5.70 20.84
N TYR A 83 -11.20 -6.38 21.24
CA TYR A 83 -11.22 -7.81 21.53
C TYR A 83 -12.16 -8.12 22.70
N ASN A 84 -12.17 -7.25 23.72
CA ASN A 84 -12.99 -7.42 24.91
C ASN A 84 -14.45 -6.92 24.75
N THR A 85 -14.67 -5.86 23.96
CA THR A 85 -15.98 -5.17 23.92
C THR A 85 -16.55 -4.94 22.52
N GLY A 86 -15.79 -5.25 21.47
CA GLY A 86 -16.10 -4.89 20.09
C GLY A 86 -16.87 -5.95 19.31
N ARG A 87 -17.41 -5.54 18.15
CA ARG A 87 -18.16 -6.41 17.21
C ARG A 87 -17.26 -7.32 16.37
N ARG A 88 -15.94 -7.11 16.35
CA ARG A 88 -15.01 -7.84 15.49
C ARG A 88 -14.33 -8.95 16.25
N THR A 89 -14.96 -10.11 16.26
CA THR A 89 -14.53 -11.31 17.01
C THR A 89 -14.28 -12.52 16.10
N GLY A 90 -14.15 -12.31 14.78
CA GLY A 90 -13.84 -13.38 13.84
C GLY A 90 -12.54 -14.09 14.20
N GLU A 91 -12.50 -15.41 14.01
CA GLU A 91 -11.41 -16.28 14.46
C GLU A 91 -10.03 -15.80 13.96
N ASP A 92 -9.94 -15.38 12.69
CA ASP A 92 -8.69 -14.86 12.12
C ASP A 92 -8.23 -13.56 12.79
N PHE A 93 -9.17 -12.67 13.14
CA PHE A 93 -8.83 -11.44 13.83
C PHE A 93 -8.31 -11.73 15.24
N VAL A 94 -8.98 -12.62 15.98
CA VAL A 94 -8.53 -13.06 17.31
C VAL A 94 -7.13 -13.64 17.24
N LYS A 95 -6.86 -14.54 16.27
CA LYS A 95 -5.51 -15.10 16.06
C LYS A 95 -4.47 -14.01 15.78
N GLN A 96 -4.81 -12.98 15.00
CA GLN A 96 -3.89 -11.86 14.74
C GLN A 96 -3.66 -10.99 15.97
N VAL A 97 -4.68 -10.74 16.79
CA VAL A 97 -4.54 -9.99 18.05
C VAL A 97 -3.60 -10.73 19.00
N GLU A 98 -3.85 -12.02 19.25
CA GLU A 98 -3.02 -12.82 20.15
C GLU A 98 -1.58 -12.96 19.63
N LYS A 99 -1.40 -13.19 18.32
CA LYS A 99 -0.06 -13.26 17.70
C LYS A 99 0.75 -11.97 17.86
N ASN A 100 0.08 -10.81 17.93
CA ASN A 100 0.73 -9.51 18.01
C ASN A 100 0.56 -8.82 19.37
N ARG A 101 0.05 -9.51 20.40
CA ARG A 101 -0.31 -8.93 21.71
C ARG A 101 0.82 -8.10 22.32
N ASP A 102 2.03 -8.66 22.44
CA ASP A 102 3.20 -7.97 23.00
C ASP A 102 3.58 -6.68 22.27
N LYS A 103 3.26 -6.58 20.97
CA LYS A 103 3.52 -5.40 20.15
C LYS A 103 2.39 -4.36 20.25
N LEU A 104 1.18 -4.80 20.62
CA LEU A 104 0.00 -3.94 20.74
C LEU A 104 -0.16 -3.35 22.15
N GLU A 105 0.46 -3.96 23.16
CA GLU A 105 0.46 -3.47 24.55
C GLU A 105 1.50 -2.37 24.82
N LYS A 106 2.43 -2.14 23.88
CA LYS A 106 3.47 -1.10 23.94
C LYS A 106 3.08 0.14 23.16
#